data_AF-D3FDH7-F1
#
_entry.id   AF-D3FDH7-F1
#
_cell.length_a   1.000
_cell.length_b   1.000
_cell.length_c   1.000
_cell.angle_alpha   90.00
_cell.angle_beta   90.00
_cell.angle_gamma   90.00
#
_symmetry.space_group_name_H-M   'P 1'
#
loop_
_entity.id
_entity.type
_entity.pdbx_description
1 polymer ?
#
loop_
_entity_poly.entity_id
_entity_poly.type
_entity_poly.pdbx_seq_one_letter_code
_entity_poly.pdbx_strand_id
1 'polypeptide(L)'
;MINKLRAATSPAMIVAVIALVFATTGGAYAATRLIGGKDIRNGSIGLADLSGAARRALRGRQGPSGERGTTGPQGAAGPTGATGPAGPAGLAGVQAVDGASKRIPSGGADGAPTANCPAGKVVIGTGFNASIGWAGFVKAYGTFVGGFFLNDSSIDVDVSVQAICASTGGAVAASARPGRSAFERDVREAQAALRQRR
;
A
#
# COMPACT_ATOMS: atom_id res chain seq x y z
N MET A 1 -14.47 95.07 78.16
CA MET A 1 -13.98 94.13 79.18
C MET A 1 -12.62 93.54 78.77
N ILE A 2 -11.64 94.40 78.53
CA ILE A 2 -10.25 94.05 78.13
C ILE A 2 -9.36 94.35 79.33
N ASN A 3 -9.41 93.53 80.40
CA ASN A 3 -8.43 93.70 81.47
C ASN A 3 -8.19 92.51 82.44
N LYS A 4 -8.51 91.26 82.05
CA LYS A 4 -8.22 90.10 82.92
C LYS A 4 -7.18 89.10 82.40
N LEU A 5 -6.57 89.35 81.24
CA LEU A 5 -5.51 88.48 80.69
C LEU A 5 -4.07 88.98 80.95
N ARG A 6 -3.89 90.09 81.68
CA ARG A 6 -2.54 90.62 82.01
C ARG A 6 -1.92 90.07 83.31
N ALA A 7 -2.54 89.10 83.98
CA ALA A 7 -2.10 88.64 85.30
C ALA A 7 -1.53 87.21 85.36
N ALA A 8 -1.40 86.48 84.25
CA ALA A 8 -0.95 85.08 84.27
C ALA A 8 0.20 84.74 83.30
N THR A 9 0.83 85.73 82.67
CA THR A 9 2.07 85.55 81.92
C THR A 9 3.26 85.65 82.88
N SER A 10 3.44 84.62 83.70
CA SER A 10 4.73 84.40 84.37
C SER A 10 5.77 84.01 83.31
N PRO A 11 7.01 84.51 83.39
CA PRO A 11 8.11 84.11 82.51
C PRO A 11 8.26 82.58 82.40
N ALA A 12 7.93 81.84 83.46
CA ALA A 12 7.97 80.39 83.48
C ALA A 12 6.95 79.73 82.52
N MET A 13 5.77 80.33 82.34
CA MET A 13 4.75 79.82 81.41
C MET A 13 5.19 80.01 79.96
N ILE A 14 5.85 81.12 79.63
CA ILE A 14 6.39 81.36 78.28
C ILE A 14 7.51 80.35 77.98
N VAL A 15 8.43 80.14 78.94
CA VAL A 15 9.49 79.13 78.79
C VAL A 15 8.90 77.72 78.66
N ALA A 16 7.87 77.38 79.43
CA ALA A 16 7.21 76.08 79.35
C ALA A 16 6.53 75.84 77.99
N VAL A 17 5.83 76.84 77.44
CA VAL A 17 5.17 76.72 76.13
C VAL A 17 6.20 76.62 75.01
N ILE A 18 7.26 77.43 75.04
CA ILE A 18 8.35 77.35 74.06
C ILE A 18 9.02 75.98 74.12
N ALA A 19 9.37 75.51 75.32
CA ALA A 19 9.96 74.18 75.51
C ALA A 19 9.03 73.06 75.02
N LEU A 20 7.72 73.16 75.27
CA LEU A 20 6.74 72.17 74.82
C LEU A 20 6.60 72.14 73.30
N VAL A 21 6.61 73.29 72.63
CA VAL A 21 6.60 73.37 71.16
C VAL A 21 7.88 72.74 70.58
N PHE A 22 9.05 73.05 71.13
CA PHE A 22 10.30 72.43 70.68
C PHE A 22 10.35 70.92 70.95
N ALA A 23 9.84 70.46 72.10
CA ALA A 23 9.79 69.05 72.45
C ALA A 23 8.82 68.24 71.58
N THR A 24 7.68 68.81 71.19
CA THR A 24 6.66 68.10 70.40
C THR A 24 6.92 68.10 68.90
N THR A 25 7.62 69.10 68.38
CA THR A 25 7.85 69.23 66.92
C THR A 25 9.04 68.37 66.44
N GLY A 26 9.95 67.96 67.33
CA GLY A 26 11.18 67.24 66.95
C GLY A 26 10.98 65.80 66.45
N GLY A 27 9.97 65.08 66.96
CA GLY A 27 9.85 63.64 66.72
C GLY A 27 9.34 63.22 65.34
N ALA A 28 8.44 64.00 64.73
CA ALA A 28 7.74 63.57 63.51
C ALA A 28 8.51 63.84 62.20
N TYR A 29 9.40 64.84 62.19
CA TYR A 29 10.15 65.23 60.99
C TYR A 29 11.34 64.30 60.69
N ALA A 30 11.88 63.60 61.69
CA ALA A 30 12.98 62.67 61.50
C ALA A 30 12.57 61.41 60.72
N ALA A 31 11.38 60.85 61.01
CA ALA A 31 10.97 59.55 60.50
C ALA A 31 10.66 59.52 59.00
N THR A 32 10.31 60.66 58.39
CA THR A 32 9.85 60.72 56.98
C THR A 32 10.95 61.08 55.98
N ARG A 33 12.10 61.60 56.43
CA ARG A 33 13.17 62.08 55.55
C ARG A 33 14.56 61.50 55.84
N LEU A 34 14.78 60.84 56.99
CA LEU A 34 16.10 60.35 57.38
C LEU A 34 16.36 58.86 57.11
N ILE A 35 15.34 58.07 56.76
CA ILE A 35 15.51 56.64 56.46
C ILE A 35 15.13 56.40 55.00
N GLY A 36 16.15 56.26 54.16
CA GLY A 36 15.99 55.91 52.76
C GLY A 36 16.27 54.43 52.51
N GLY A 37 16.03 53.98 51.27
CA GLY A 37 16.35 52.61 50.86
C GLY A 37 17.82 52.21 51.06
N LYS A 38 18.74 53.18 51.04
CA LYS A 38 20.18 52.97 51.29
C LYS A 38 20.53 52.57 52.74
N ASP A 39 19.65 52.89 53.68
CA ASP A 39 19.85 52.63 55.12
C ASP A 39 19.22 51.27 55.51
N ILE A 40 18.52 50.61 54.58
CA ILE A 40 17.90 49.30 54.74
C ILE A 40 18.85 48.23 54.19
N ARG A 41 19.26 47.28 55.04
CA ARG A 41 20.12 46.16 54.60
C ARG A 41 19.29 45.12 53.85
N ASN A 42 19.87 44.53 52.81
CA ASN A 42 19.22 43.44 52.09
C ASN A 42 18.89 42.29 53.04
N GLY A 43 17.62 41.84 53.00
CA GLY A 43 17.11 40.76 53.85
C GLY A 43 16.65 41.18 55.25
N SER A 44 16.77 42.46 55.64
CA SER A 44 16.30 42.91 56.96
C SER A 44 14.78 43.15 57.02
N ILE A 45 14.09 43.17 55.88
CA ILE A 45 12.63 43.34 55.80
C ILE A 45 12.00 41.99 55.49
N GLY A 46 11.24 41.47 56.45
CA GLY A 46 10.49 40.23 56.29
C GLY A 46 9.18 40.45 55.53
N LEU A 47 8.57 39.35 55.07
CA LEU A 47 7.24 39.39 54.45
C LEU A 47 6.15 39.91 55.39
N ALA A 48 6.34 39.79 56.71
CA ALA A 48 5.43 40.30 57.73
C ALA A 48 5.46 41.83 57.82
N ASP A 49 6.59 42.46 57.48
CA ASP A 49 6.79 43.91 57.52
C ASP A 49 6.26 44.62 56.27
N LEU A 50 5.87 43.84 55.25
CA LEU A 50 5.30 44.36 54.00
C LEU A 50 3.78 44.32 54.05
N SER A 51 3.15 45.45 53.73
CA SER A 51 1.70 45.50 53.56
C SER A 51 1.24 44.55 52.45
N GLY A 52 0.01 44.04 52.57
CA GLY A 52 -0.58 43.19 51.53
C GLY A 52 -0.62 43.88 50.15
N ALA A 53 -0.75 45.21 50.13
CA ALA A 53 -0.67 46.01 48.91
C ALA A 53 0.74 46.00 48.31
N ALA A 54 1.79 46.23 49.11
CA ALA A 54 3.18 46.17 48.65
C ALA A 54 3.55 44.78 48.10
N ARG A 55 3.10 43.71 48.77
CA ARG A 55 3.32 42.32 48.30
C ARG A 55 2.61 42.01 46.98
N ARG A 56 1.48 42.66 46.68
CA ARG A 56 0.79 42.52 45.39
C ARG A 56 1.47 43.34 44.30
N ALA A 57 1.93 44.54 44.63
CA ALA A 57 2.67 45.40 43.70
C ALA A 57 3.99 44.75 43.24
N LEU A 58 4.63 43.95 44.12
CA LEU A 58 5.87 43.23 43.82
C LEU A 58 5.66 41.86 43.14
N ARG A 59 4.43 41.36 43.02
CA ARG A 59 4.17 40.12 42.27
C ARG A 59 4.20 40.42 40.77
N GLY A 60 5.25 39.98 40.09
CA GLY A 60 5.34 40.03 38.64
C GLY A 60 4.22 39.25 37.96
N ARG A 61 3.92 39.61 36.70
CA ARG A 61 2.97 38.85 35.86
C ARG A 61 3.55 37.47 35.56
N GLN A 62 2.70 36.45 35.54
CA GLN A 62 3.07 35.12 35.05
C GLN A 62 3.61 35.25 33.62
N GLY A 63 4.73 34.58 33.33
CA GLY A 63 5.31 34.55 31.99
C GLY A 63 4.34 33.92 30.97
N PRO A 64 4.51 34.20 29.66
CA PRO A 64 3.70 33.58 28.63
C PRO A 64 3.89 32.05 28.62
N SER A 65 2.86 31.31 28.19
CA SER A 65 2.99 29.87 27.91
C SER A 65 4.08 29.64 26.86
N GLY A 66 4.84 28.56 27.02
CA GLY A 66 5.85 28.14 26.05
C GLY A 66 5.24 27.84 24.68
N GLU A 67 6.04 28.00 23.63
CA GLU A 67 5.62 27.69 22.26
C GLU A 67 5.31 26.20 22.09
N ARG A 68 4.37 25.90 21.20
CA ARG A 68 4.04 24.51 20.84
C ARG A 68 5.24 23.90 20.11
N GLY A 69 5.62 22.68 20.49
CA GLY A 69 6.69 21.92 19.82
C GLY A 69 6.41 21.75 18.32
N THR A 70 7.48 21.68 17.53
CA THR A 70 7.41 21.49 16.07
C THR A 70 6.86 20.10 15.72
N THR A 71 6.19 20.01 14.57
CA THR A 71 5.77 18.72 14.00
C THR A 71 7.01 17.85 13.73
N GLY A 72 6.94 16.56 14.09
CA GLY A 72 8.03 15.62 13.84
C GLY A 72 8.31 15.42 12.34
N PRO A 73 9.50 14.90 11.98
CA PRO A 73 9.84 14.63 10.59
C PRO A 73 8.90 13.59 9.96
N GLN A 74 8.73 13.68 8.64
CA GLN A 74 8.02 12.64 7.88
C GLN A 74 8.76 11.29 8.00
N GLY A 75 8.00 10.20 8.13
CA GLY A 75 8.55 8.85 8.19
C GLY A 75 9.31 8.48 6.90
N ALA A 76 10.25 7.53 7.02
CA ALA A 76 11.00 7.01 5.88
C ALA A 76 10.07 6.35 4.84
N ALA A 77 10.48 6.37 3.57
CA ALA A 77 9.78 5.63 2.52
C ALA A 77 9.76 4.13 2.84
N GLY A 78 8.66 3.46 2.48
CA GLY A 78 8.55 2.01 2.64
C GLY A 78 9.56 1.24 1.77
N PRO A 79 9.86 -0.03 2.12
CA PRO A 79 10.76 -0.85 1.31
C PRO A 79 10.18 -1.12 -0.08
N THR A 80 11.04 -1.32 -1.07
CA THR A 80 10.65 -1.80 -2.40
C THR A 80 9.97 -3.17 -2.29
N GLY A 81 8.91 -3.39 -3.08
CA GLY A 81 8.22 -4.69 -3.13
C GLY A 81 9.12 -5.84 -3.60
N ALA A 82 8.79 -7.07 -3.21
CA ALA A 82 9.52 -8.25 -3.65
C ALA A 82 9.42 -8.44 -5.18
N THR A 83 10.48 -8.99 -5.78
CA THR A 83 10.45 -9.44 -7.19
C THR A 83 9.38 -10.51 -7.37
N GLY A 84 8.66 -10.47 -8.49
CA GLY A 84 7.66 -11.50 -8.82
C GLY A 84 8.27 -12.89 -9.02
N PRO A 85 7.45 -13.96 -9.01
CA PRO A 85 7.92 -15.33 -9.26
C PRO A 85 8.49 -15.47 -10.69
N ALA A 86 9.38 -16.44 -10.88
CA ALA A 86 9.86 -16.80 -12.21
C ALA A 86 8.70 -17.26 -13.12
N GLY A 87 8.79 -16.96 -14.42
CA GLY A 87 7.82 -17.43 -15.41
C GLY A 87 7.84 -18.96 -15.60
N PRO A 88 6.80 -19.54 -16.22
CA PRO A 88 6.77 -20.97 -16.53
C PRO A 88 7.90 -21.36 -17.50
N ALA A 89 8.35 -22.61 -17.41
CA ALA A 89 9.32 -23.15 -18.36
C ALA A 89 8.75 -23.18 -19.79
N GLY A 90 9.61 -22.91 -20.78
CA GLY A 90 9.23 -22.99 -22.21
C GLY A 90 8.99 -24.43 -22.68
N LEU A 91 8.24 -24.57 -23.78
CA LEU A 91 8.02 -25.87 -24.43
C LEU A 91 9.32 -26.35 -25.10
N ALA A 92 9.74 -27.58 -24.80
CA ALA A 92 10.97 -28.17 -25.34
C ALA A 92 10.68 -29.28 -26.36
N GLY A 93 11.58 -29.44 -27.34
CA GLY A 93 11.52 -30.54 -28.30
C GLY A 93 10.28 -30.51 -29.20
N VAL A 94 9.82 -29.31 -29.57
CA VAL A 94 8.74 -29.14 -30.56
C VAL A 94 9.17 -29.74 -31.89
N GLN A 95 8.33 -30.59 -32.48
CA GLN A 95 8.53 -31.14 -33.81
C GLN A 95 7.19 -31.33 -34.52
N ALA A 96 7.18 -31.16 -35.84
CA ALA A 96 6.06 -31.61 -36.67
C ALA A 96 6.24 -33.10 -37.01
N VAL A 97 5.15 -33.85 -37.00
CA VAL A 97 5.08 -35.23 -37.43
C VAL A 97 3.93 -35.37 -38.40
N ASP A 98 4.24 -35.76 -39.63
CA ASP A 98 3.22 -36.04 -40.63
C ASP A 98 2.77 -37.49 -40.53
N GLY A 99 1.45 -37.68 -40.61
CA GLY A 99 0.82 -38.99 -40.73
C GLY A 99 0.98 -39.54 -42.14
N ALA A 100 0.78 -40.84 -42.29
CA ALA A 100 0.79 -41.47 -43.60
C ALA A 100 -0.29 -40.86 -44.51
N SER A 101 0.08 -40.55 -45.76
CA SER A 101 -0.87 -40.16 -46.80
C SER A 101 -1.81 -41.32 -47.10
N LYS A 102 -3.10 -41.00 -47.15
CA LYS A 102 -4.18 -41.94 -47.47
C LYS A 102 -4.91 -41.44 -48.70
N ARG A 103 -5.03 -42.32 -49.71
CA ARG A 103 -5.83 -42.04 -50.90
C ARG A 103 -7.31 -42.27 -50.60
N ILE A 104 -8.14 -41.29 -50.91
CA ILE A 104 -9.61 -41.38 -50.84
C ILE A 104 -10.17 -41.33 -52.26
N PRO A 105 -10.85 -42.38 -52.73
CA PRO A 105 -11.46 -42.40 -54.04
C PRO A 105 -12.51 -41.30 -54.24
N SER A 106 -12.77 -40.94 -55.49
CA SER A 106 -13.90 -40.07 -55.88
C SER A 106 -15.22 -40.54 -55.27
N GLY A 107 -15.99 -39.60 -54.69
CA GLY A 107 -17.25 -39.87 -53.97
C GLY A 107 -17.08 -40.62 -52.63
N GLY A 108 -15.84 -40.84 -52.19
CA GLY A 108 -15.48 -41.58 -50.99
C GLY A 108 -15.45 -40.71 -49.73
N ALA A 109 -15.44 -41.37 -48.58
CA ALA A 109 -15.12 -40.76 -47.30
C ALA A 109 -14.37 -41.78 -46.46
N ASP A 110 -13.29 -41.34 -45.81
CA ASP A 110 -12.45 -42.23 -45.04
C ASP A 110 -11.91 -41.56 -43.77
N GLY A 111 -11.88 -42.33 -42.70
CA GLY A 111 -11.29 -41.96 -41.44
C GLY A 111 -9.88 -42.53 -41.32
N ALA A 112 -9.01 -41.82 -40.64
CA ALA A 112 -7.77 -42.34 -40.08
C ALA A 112 -6.49 -42.34 -40.93
N PRO A 113 -6.10 -41.26 -41.64
CA PRO A 113 -4.72 -40.87 -41.49
C PRO A 113 -4.52 -40.48 -40.00
N THR A 114 -3.50 -41.07 -39.36
CA THR A 114 -3.10 -40.70 -38.00
C THR A 114 -1.66 -40.26 -37.98
N ALA A 115 -1.35 -39.19 -37.24
CA ALA A 115 0.02 -38.74 -36.96
C ALA A 115 0.34 -38.98 -35.49
N ASN A 116 1.25 -39.92 -35.21
CA ASN A 116 1.60 -40.31 -33.83
C ASN A 116 2.84 -39.54 -33.37
N CYS A 117 2.74 -38.87 -32.23
CA CYS A 117 3.90 -38.25 -31.59
C CYS A 117 4.89 -39.34 -31.08
N PRO A 118 6.21 -39.06 -31.11
CA PRO A 118 7.19 -39.95 -30.49
C PRO A 118 6.95 -40.12 -28.99
N ALA A 119 7.55 -41.18 -28.43
CA ALA A 119 7.51 -41.44 -27.00
C ALA A 119 7.98 -40.22 -26.19
N GLY A 120 7.25 -39.90 -25.12
CA GLY A 120 7.54 -38.74 -24.26
C GLY A 120 7.02 -37.40 -24.78
N LYS A 121 6.36 -37.37 -25.94
CA LYS A 121 5.73 -36.16 -26.48
C LYS A 121 4.21 -36.30 -26.56
N VAL A 122 3.52 -35.16 -26.46
CA VAL A 122 2.06 -35.06 -26.63
C VAL A 122 1.74 -34.08 -27.74
N VAL A 123 0.54 -34.20 -28.28
CA VAL A 123 0.05 -33.28 -29.31
C VAL A 123 -0.23 -31.92 -28.67
N ILE A 124 0.40 -30.88 -29.20
CA ILE A 124 0.17 -29.47 -28.84
C ILE A 124 -0.45 -28.68 -30.00
N GLY A 125 -0.52 -29.27 -31.19
CA GLY A 125 -1.15 -28.67 -32.35
C GLY A 125 -1.49 -29.72 -33.41
N THR A 126 -2.46 -29.40 -34.25
CA THR A 126 -2.96 -30.29 -35.31
C THR A 126 -2.95 -29.58 -36.65
N GLY A 127 -2.79 -30.33 -37.73
CA GLY A 127 -2.91 -29.84 -39.10
C GLY A 127 -3.34 -30.95 -40.04
N PHE A 128 -3.56 -30.60 -41.30
CA PHE A 128 -3.79 -31.58 -42.36
C PHE A 128 -3.33 -31.04 -43.70
N ASN A 129 -3.04 -31.96 -44.61
CA ASN A 129 -2.80 -31.67 -46.02
C ASN A 129 -3.82 -32.48 -46.83
N ALA A 130 -4.54 -31.79 -47.71
CA ALA A 130 -5.48 -32.40 -48.64
C ALA A 130 -5.42 -31.66 -49.96
N SER A 131 -5.33 -32.39 -51.08
CA SER A 131 -5.19 -31.76 -52.40
C SER A 131 -6.45 -31.00 -52.83
N ILE A 132 -7.64 -31.61 -52.68
CA ILE A 132 -8.95 -31.02 -53.04
C ILE A 132 -10.10 -31.61 -52.18
N GLY A 133 -9.77 -32.28 -51.07
CA GLY A 133 -10.75 -32.95 -50.20
C GLY A 133 -11.22 -32.06 -49.03
N TRP A 134 -12.39 -32.37 -48.47
CA TRP A 134 -12.93 -31.67 -47.31
C TRP A 134 -12.62 -32.41 -46.01
N ALA A 135 -12.12 -31.70 -45.00
CA ALA A 135 -11.90 -32.27 -43.69
C ALA A 135 -13.22 -32.31 -42.91
N GLY A 136 -13.73 -33.51 -42.64
CA GLY A 136 -14.86 -33.69 -41.73
C GLY A 136 -14.48 -33.33 -40.30
N PHE A 137 -13.34 -33.84 -39.82
CA PHE A 137 -12.70 -33.35 -38.61
C PHE A 137 -11.20 -33.66 -38.61
N VAL A 138 -10.44 -32.87 -37.84
CA VAL A 138 -9.06 -33.16 -37.45
C VAL A 138 -8.92 -32.82 -35.97
N LYS A 139 -8.54 -33.79 -35.15
CA LYS A 139 -8.55 -33.67 -33.68
C LYS A 139 -7.33 -34.33 -33.04
N ALA A 140 -6.93 -33.81 -31.89
CA ALA A 140 -5.90 -34.41 -31.04
C ALA A 140 -6.51 -35.44 -30.07
N TYR A 141 -5.87 -36.59 -29.95
CA TYR A 141 -6.28 -37.70 -29.07
C TYR A 141 -5.18 -38.05 -28.06
N GLY A 142 -4.61 -37.02 -27.44
CA GLY A 142 -3.52 -37.13 -26.47
C GLY A 142 -2.15 -37.18 -27.15
N THR A 143 -1.79 -38.35 -27.68
CA THR A 143 -0.47 -38.61 -28.28
C THR A 143 -0.48 -38.71 -29.80
N PHE A 144 -1.64 -38.60 -30.43
CA PHE A 144 -1.75 -38.62 -31.87
C PHE A 144 -2.84 -37.68 -32.37
N VAL A 145 -2.72 -37.24 -33.62
CA VAL A 145 -3.78 -36.55 -34.36
C VAL A 145 -4.47 -37.57 -35.24
N GLY A 146 -5.80 -37.54 -35.23
CA GLY A 146 -6.64 -38.31 -36.13
C GLY A 146 -7.59 -37.39 -36.88
N GLY A 147 -7.99 -37.82 -38.08
CA GLY A 147 -8.96 -37.07 -38.86
C GLY A 147 -9.88 -37.95 -39.68
N PHE A 148 -10.91 -37.32 -40.21
CA PHE A 148 -11.87 -37.90 -41.13
C PHE A 148 -12.06 -36.96 -42.31
N PHE A 149 -12.00 -37.50 -43.52
CA PHE A 149 -11.97 -36.71 -44.75
C PHE A 149 -13.00 -37.23 -45.74
N LEU A 150 -13.49 -36.31 -46.55
CA LEU A 150 -14.46 -36.55 -47.59
C LEU A 150 -13.88 -36.13 -48.93
N ASN A 151 -14.19 -36.92 -49.94
CA ASN A 151 -13.86 -36.62 -51.32
C ASN A 151 -15.12 -36.63 -52.17
N ASP A 152 -15.68 -35.44 -52.35
CA ASP A 152 -16.82 -35.11 -53.18
C ASP A 152 -16.40 -34.62 -54.58
N SER A 153 -15.09 -34.71 -54.89
CA SER A 153 -14.57 -34.40 -56.22
C SER A 153 -14.66 -35.60 -57.17
N SER A 154 -14.50 -35.34 -58.47
CA SER A 154 -14.52 -36.36 -59.54
C SER A 154 -13.20 -37.13 -59.67
N ILE A 155 -12.19 -36.86 -58.84
CA ILE A 155 -10.87 -37.50 -58.89
C ILE A 155 -10.47 -38.04 -57.52
N ASP A 156 -9.51 -38.95 -57.48
CA ASP A 156 -8.94 -39.43 -56.21
C ASP A 156 -8.13 -38.30 -55.54
N VAL A 157 -8.20 -38.21 -54.21
CA VAL A 157 -7.43 -37.24 -53.43
C VAL A 157 -6.55 -37.94 -52.41
N ASP A 158 -5.35 -37.42 -52.20
CA ASP A 158 -4.48 -37.84 -51.11
C ASP A 158 -4.65 -36.89 -49.94
N VAL A 159 -4.87 -37.46 -48.75
CA VAL A 159 -5.00 -36.71 -47.50
C VAL A 159 -4.01 -37.22 -46.46
N SER A 160 -3.48 -36.32 -45.64
CA SER A 160 -2.69 -36.65 -44.46
C SER A 160 -3.00 -35.68 -43.33
N VAL A 161 -2.76 -36.11 -42.09
CA VAL A 161 -2.82 -35.24 -40.91
C VAL A 161 -1.43 -34.95 -40.40
N GLN A 162 -1.25 -33.80 -39.76
CA GLN A 162 -0.01 -33.39 -39.13
C GLN A 162 -0.25 -33.22 -37.62
N ALA A 163 0.71 -33.67 -36.82
CA ALA A 163 0.77 -33.43 -35.39
C ALA A 163 1.95 -32.52 -35.07
N ILE A 164 1.72 -31.45 -34.32
CA ILE A 164 2.78 -30.69 -33.67
C ILE A 164 2.94 -31.29 -32.28
N CYS A 165 4.09 -31.90 -32.04
CA CYS A 165 4.39 -32.65 -30.83
C CYS A 165 5.43 -31.90 -30.01
N ALA A 166 5.22 -31.78 -28.70
CA ALA A 166 6.22 -31.22 -27.80
C ALA A 166 6.42 -32.12 -26.58
N SER A 167 7.61 -31.99 -25.99
CA SER A 167 7.91 -32.64 -24.72
C SER A 167 7.11 -31.92 -23.64
N THR A 168 6.36 -32.69 -22.87
CA THR A 168 5.75 -32.19 -21.64
C THR A 168 6.47 -32.83 -20.46
N GLY A 169 6.46 -32.17 -19.29
CA GLY A 169 7.01 -32.79 -18.08
C GLY A 169 6.45 -34.20 -17.89
N GLY A 170 7.25 -35.14 -17.39
CA GLY A 170 6.94 -36.58 -17.42
C GLY A 170 5.54 -36.97 -16.87
N ALA A 171 4.96 -36.17 -15.98
CA ALA A 171 3.61 -36.36 -15.46
C ALA A 171 2.49 -36.15 -16.51
N VAL A 172 2.67 -35.24 -17.47
CA VAL A 172 1.67 -34.93 -18.51
C VAL A 172 1.74 -35.93 -19.66
N ALA A 173 2.96 -36.36 -20.04
CA ALA A 173 3.14 -37.43 -21.01
C ALA A 173 2.59 -38.78 -20.50
N ALA A 174 2.71 -39.05 -19.19
CA ALA A 174 2.16 -40.25 -18.57
C ALA A 174 0.62 -40.25 -18.44
N SER A 175 -0.02 -39.07 -18.38
CA SER A 175 -1.49 -38.95 -18.32
C SER A 175 -2.15 -38.90 -19.70
N ALA A 176 -1.40 -38.53 -20.74
CA ALA A 176 -1.83 -38.55 -22.14
C ALA A 176 -1.90 -40.01 -22.67
N ARG A 177 -2.91 -40.78 -22.24
CA ARG A 177 -3.22 -42.07 -22.86
C ARG A 177 -3.73 -41.84 -24.29
N PRO A 178 -3.37 -42.69 -25.27
CA PRO A 178 -3.92 -42.60 -26.61
C PRO A 178 -5.44 -42.72 -26.57
N GLY A 179 -6.15 -41.68 -26.99
CA GLY A 179 -7.61 -41.63 -27.02
C GLY A 179 -8.24 -42.45 -28.15
N ARG A 180 -7.74 -43.67 -28.44
CA ARG A 180 -8.19 -44.49 -29.57
C ARG A 180 -9.70 -44.74 -29.57
N SER A 181 -10.28 -45.03 -28.41
CA SER A 181 -11.73 -45.24 -28.30
C SER A 181 -12.53 -43.96 -28.58
N ALA A 182 -12.00 -42.79 -28.25
CA ALA A 182 -12.61 -41.51 -28.59
C ALA A 182 -12.51 -41.23 -30.09
N PHE A 183 -11.35 -41.48 -30.68
CA PHE A 183 -11.16 -41.37 -32.12
C PHE A 183 -12.11 -42.28 -32.89
N GLU A 184 -12.24 -43.54 -32.50
CA GLU A 184 -13.15 -44.49 -33.14
C GLU A 184 -14.63 -44.07 -33.00
N ARG A 185 -15.02 -43.46 -31.88
CA ARG A 185 -16.37 -42.89 -31.72
C ARG A 185 -16.60 -41.75 -32.70
N ASP A 186 -15.66 -40.80 -32.78
CA ASP A 186 -15.76 -39.66 -33.68
C ASP A 186 -15.83 -40.09 -35.15
N VAL A 187 -15.04 -41.09 -35.55
CA VAL A 187 -15.09 -41.66 -36.92
C VAL A 187 -16.45 -42.30 -37.19
N ARG A 188 -16.99 -43.10 -36.26
CA ARG A 188 -18.32 -43.72 -36.42
C ARG A 188 -19.42 -42.68 -36.53
N GLU A 189 -19.36 -41.61 -35.75
CA GLU A 189 -20.31 -40.50 -35.79
C GLU A 189 -20.24 -39.78 -37.14
N ALA A 190 -19.04 -39.44 -37.62
CA ALA A 190 -18.86 -38.80 -38.92
C ALA A 190 -19.38 -39.67 -40.08
N GLN A 191 -19.15 -40.99 -40.03
CA GLN A 191 -19.68 -41.93 -41.01
C GLN A 191 -21.22 -42.03 -40.95
N ALA A 192 -21.80 -42.03 -39.75
CA ALA A 192 -23.25 -42.06 -39.59
C ALA A 192 -23.92 -40.80 -40.13
N ALA A 193 -23.34 -39.62 -39.85
CA ALA A 193 -23.82 -38.34 -40.36
C ALA A 193 -23.81 -38.29 -41.89
N LEU A 194 -22.84 -38.92 -42.54
CA LEU A 194 -22.78 -39.01 -43.99
C LEU A 194 -23.90 -39.85 -44.61
N ARG A 195 -24.22 -40.98 -43.97
CA ARG A 195 -25.29 -41.87 -44.45
C ARG A 195 -26.66 -41.19 -44.41
N GLN A 196 -26.86 -40.21 -43.53
CA GLN A 196 -28.11 -39.45 -43.44
C GLN A 196 -28.22 -38.33 -44.50
N ARG A 197 -27.13 -37.97 -45.17
CA ARG A 197 -27.08 -36.92 -46.20
C ARG A 197 -27.22 -37.45 -47.64
N ARG A 198 -27.17 -38.76 -47.81
CA ARG A 198 -27.43 -39.45 -49.09
C ARG A 198 -28.87 -39.92 -49.14
#